data_AF-A0A5D6XHN5-F1
#
_entry.id   AF-A0A5D6XHN5-F1
#
_cell.length_a   1.000
_cell.length_b   1.000
_cell.length_c   1.000
_cell.angle_alpha   90.00
_cell.angle_beta   90.00
_cell.angle_gamma   90.00
#
_symmetry.space_group_name_H-M   'P 1'
#
loop_
_entity.id
_entity.type
_entity.pdbx_description
1 polymer ?
#
loop_
_entity_poly.entity_id
_entity_poly.type
_entity_poly.pdbx_seq_one_letter_code
_entity_poly.pdbx_strand_id
1 'polypeptide(L)'
;MPRSQGRANLTHADRARVIRYLQAQVTALGELKYGAVAAAARLHRCHRNTVSAVWATREAPADDSNESCGRPPKLSNSDVAARIEACPLRQRTTVRAASAAPGIPHSTLQRHITTTGGLKRVSSHVKPSLKHAQKLVRVAFALSLVERPLGMSVSCEHAERTVRSVTNRH
;
A
#
# COMPACT_ATOMS: atom_id res chain seq x y z
N MET A 1 3.05 -20.07 37.34
CA MET A 1 3.83 -20.99 36.49
C MET A 1 4.14 -20.32 35.17
N PRO A 2 5.40 -20.01 34.85
CA PRO A 2 5.77 -19.45 33.55
C PRO A 2 5.48 -20.48 32.45
N ARG A 3 4.94 -20.02 31.31
CA ARG A 3 4.76 -20.87 30.13
C ARG A 3 6.14 -21.32 29.64
N SER A 4 6.31 -22.61 29.34
CA SER A 4 7.50 -23.12 28.65
C SER A 4 7.58 -22.49 27.26
N GLN A 5 8.33 -21.40 27.14
CA GLN A 5 8.58 -20.73 25.87
C GLN A 5 9.45 -21.65 24.99
N GLY A 6 9.10 -21.81 23.71
CA GLY A 6 9.96 -22.48 22.72
C GLY A 6 9.46 -23.81 22.12
N ARG A 7 8.21 -24.24 22.36
CA ARG A 7 7.63 -25.37 21.60
C ARG A 7 6.79 -24.86 20.43
N ALA A 8 7.02 -25.43 19.25
CA ALA A 8 6.22 -25.16 18.06
C ALA A 8 4.75 -25.53 18.31
N ASN A 9 3.84 -24.76 17.69
CA ASN A 9 2.41 -25.06 17.71
C ASN A 9 2.14 -26.44 17.09
N LEU A 10 1.10 -27.13 17.55
CA LEU A 10 0.68 -28.40 16.94
C LEU A 10 0.31 -28.15 15.48
N THR A 11 0.82 -29.00 14.59
CA THR A 11 0.42 -29.00 13.18
C THR A 11 -1.07 -29.31 13.04
N HIS A 12 -1.70 -28.89 11.94
CA HIS A 12 -3.11 -29.21 11.67
C HIS A 12 -3.38 -30.71 11.69
N ALA A 13 -2.44 -31.52 11.17
CA ALA A 13 -2.51 -32.97 11.21
C ALA A 13 -2.47 -33.52 12.65
N ASP A 14 -1.61 -32.97 13.52
CA ASP A 14 -1.58 -33.31 14.94
C ASP A 14 -2.86 -32.93 15.66
N ARG A 15 -3.41 -31.74 15.38
CA ARG A 15 -4.69 -31.30 15.94
C ARG A 15 -5.82 -32.27 15.56
N ALA A 16 -5.90 -32.68 14.30
CA ALA A 16 -6.87 -33.65 13.84
C ALA A 16 -6.71 -35.03 14.52
N ARG A 17 -5.46 -35.49 14.73
CA ARG A 17 -5.18 -36.72 15.49
C ARG A 17 -5.67 -36.64 16.93
N VAL A 18 -5.41 -35.53 17.62
CA VAL A 18 -5.88 -35.28 19.00
C VAL A 18 -7.41 -35.29 19.05
N ILE A 19 -8.09 -34.63 18.11
CA ILE A 19 -9.55 -34.58 18.06
C ILE A 19 -10.13 -35.99 17.88
N ARG A 20 -9.63 -36.76 16.91
CA ARG A 20 -10.09 -38.15 16.70
C ARG A 20 -9.88 -39.04 17.92
N TYR A 21 -8.72 -38.92 18.58
CA TYR A 21 -8.44 -39.68 19.80
C TYR A 21 -9.44 -39.36 20.91
N LEU A 22 -9.74 -38.07 21.12
CA LEU A 22 -10.69 -37.65 22.14
C LEU A 22 -12.14 -38.02 21.80
N GLN A 23 -12.53 -37.95 20.52
CA GLN A 23 -13.83 -38.40 20.03
C GLN A 23 -14.08 -39.88 20.38
N ALA A 24 -13.07 -40.73 20.25
CA ALA A 24 -13.15 -42.15 20.62
C ALA A 24 -13.29 -42.39 22.15
N GLN A 25 -13.04 -41.37 22.98
CA GLN A 25 -13.15 -41.42 24.43
C GLN A 25 -14.40 -40.72 24.97
N VAL A 26 -15.31 -40.31 24.09
CA VAL A 26 -16.61 -39.75 24.46
C VAL A 26 -17.56 -40.87 24.88
N THR A 27 -18.24 -40.68 26.00
CA THR A 27 -19.25 -41.60 26.54
C THR A 27 -20.55 -41.46 25.76
N ALA A 28 -21.46 -42.43 25.84
CA ALA A 28 -22.79 -42.34 25.24
C ALA A 28 -23.58 -41.07 25.64
N LEU A 29 -23.27 -40.49 26.81
CA LEU A 29 -23.83 -39.24 27.33
C LEU A 29 -23.21 -37.97 26.72
N GLY A 30 -22.26 -38.11 25.78
CA GLY A 30 -21.57 -36.97 25.15
C GLY A 30 -20.41 -36.39 25.97
N GLU A 31 -20.15 -36.92 27.16
CA GLU A 31 -19.07 -36.45 28.03
C GLU A 31 -17.74 -37.18 27.79
N LEU A 32 -16.64 -36.44 27.89
CA LEU A 32 -15.30 -37.00 27.78
C LEU A 32 -14.91 -37.73 29.06
N LYS A 33 -14.42 -38.97 28.93
CA LYS A 33 -13.97 -39.79 30.08
C LYS A 33 -12.92 -39.05 30.93
N TYR A 34 -13.01 -39.25 32.25
CA TYR A 34 -12.03 -38.70 33.19
C TYR A 34 -10.60 -39.11 32.81
N GLY A 35 -9.68 -38.15 32.82
CA GLY A 35 -8.27 -38.39 32.48
C GLY A 35 -7.96 -38.55 30.99
N ALA A 36 -8.95 -38.57 30.08
CA ALA A 36 -8.70 -38.70 28.64
C ALA A 36 -7.84 -37.55 28.07
N VAL A 37 -8.03 -36.32 28.55
CA VAL A 37 -7.19 -35.16 28.20
C VAL A 37 -5.74 -35.35 28.65
N ALA A 38 -5.52 -35.91 29.84
CA ALA A 38 -4.18 -36.18 30.36
C ALA A 38 -3.50 -37.35 29.61
N ALA A 39 -4.27 -38.34 29.17
CA ALA A 39 -3.79 -39.42 28.31
C ALA A 39 -3.39 -38.90 26.92
N ALA A 40 -4.24 -38.09 26.29
CA ALA A 40 -3.96 -37.44 25.00
C ALA A 40 -2.72 -36.53 25.08
N ALA A 41 -2.58 -35.75 26.16
CA ALA A 41 -1.42 -34.90 26.38
C ALA A 41 -0.11 -35.69 26.45
N ARG A 42 -0.11 -36.86 27.11
CA ARG A 42 1.04 -37.78 27.16
C ARG A 42 1.34 -38.38 25.79
N LEU A 43 0.31 -38.83 25.07
CA LEU A 43 0.44 -39.43 23.74
C LEU A 43 1.03 -38.44 22.71
N HIS A 44 0.54 -37.21 22.71
CA HIS A 44 0.95 -36.16 21.78
C HIS A 44 2.08 -35.27 22.31
N ARG A 45 2.66 -35.62 23.47
CA ARG A 45 3.77 -34.89 24.13
C ARG A 45 3.52 -33.38 24.28
N CYS A 46 2.28 -32.98 24.51
CA CYS A 46 1.85 -31.58 24.62
C CYS A 46 1.28 -31.28 26.02
N HIS A 47 1.09 -30.00 26.33
CA HIS A 47 0.52 -29.60 27.61
C HIS A 47 -1.00 -29.86 27.63
N ARG A 48 -1.55 -30.26 28.78
CA ARG A 48 -3.00 -30.56 28.93
C ARG A 48 -3.89 -29.41 28.44
N ASN A 49 -3.50 -28.16 28.69
CA ASN A 49 -4.26 -26.97 28.28
C ASN A 49 -4.34 -26.82 26.75
N THR A 50 -3.31 -27.27 26.02
CA THR A 50 -3.30 -27.26 24.56
C THR A 50 -4.31 -28.26 24.01
N VAL A 51 -4.37 -29.46 24.62
CA VAL A 51 -5.37 -30.48 24.28
C VAL A 51 -6.79 -29.98 24.59
N SER A 52 -7.01 -29.37 25.77
CA SER A 52 -8.30 -28.78 26.13
C SER A 52 -8.73 -27.68 25.16
N ALA A 53 -7.81 -26.79 24.76
CA ALA A 53 -8.09 -25.74 23.79
C ALA A 53 -8.46 -26.32 22.41
N VAL A 54 -7.69 -27.30 21.91
CA VAL A 54 -7.99 -27.99 20.66
C VAL A 54 -9.38 -28.63 20.70
N TRP A 55 -9.73 -29.30 21.81
CA TRP A 55 -11.03 -29.93 22.00
C TRP A 55 -12.19 -28.93 22.04
N ALA A 56 -11.99 -27.76 22.65
CA ALA A 56 -12.97 -26.68 22.66
C ALA A 56 -13.19 -26.09 21.26
N THR A 57 -12.12 -25.95 20.46
CA THR A 57 -12.18 -25.41 19.09
C THR A 57 -12.55 -26.44 18.02
N ARG A 58 -12.97 -27.67 18.40
CA ARG A 58 -13.16 -28.78 17.44
C ARG A 58 -14.30 -28.58 16.43
N GLU A 59 -15.31 -27.80 16.81
CA GLU A 59 -16.51 -27.51 16.00
C GLU A 59 -16.37 -26.21 15.22
N ALA A 60 -15.41 -25.36 15.60
CA ALA A 60 -15.06 -24.22 14.78
C ALA A 60 -14.44 -24.73 13.48
N PRO A 61 -14.84 -24.20 12.30
CA PRO A 61 -14.05 -24.43 11.10
C PRO A 61 -12.60 -24.08 11.44
N ALA A 62 -11.64 -24.89 10.97
CA ALA A 62 -10.23 -24.56 11.08
C ALA A 62 -10.00 -23.32 10.23
N ASP A 63 -10.36 -22.17 10.78
CA ASP A 63 -10.14 -20.90 10.16
C ASP A 63 -8.63 -20.68 10.31
N ASP A 64 -7.93 -20.87 9.19
CA ASP A 64 -6.50 -20.59 9.04
C ASP A 64 -6.20 -19.09 9.32
N SER A 65 -7.24 -18.28 9.59
CA SER A 65 -7.22 -16.85 9.91
C SER A 65 -6.47 -16.46 11.18
N ASN A 66 -5.98 -17.41 11.99
CA ASN A 66 -4.94 -17.10 12.99
C ASN A 66 -3.54 -17.01 12.36
N GLU A 67 -3.44 -16.63 11.08
CA GLU A 67 -2.26 -15.92 10.61
C GLU A 67 -1.98 -14.81 11.62
N SER A 68 -0.82 -14.87 12.26
CA SER A 68 -0.33 -13.79 13.10
C SER A 68 -0.36 -12.53 12.25
N CYS A 69 -1.44 -11.75 12.37
CA CYS A 69 -1.55 -10.45 11.77
C CYS A 69 -0.37 -9.68 12.33
N GLY A 70 0.64 -9.49 11.47
CA GLY A 70 1.86 -8.82 11.86
C GLY A 70 1.54 -7.43 12.40
N ARG A 71 2.56 -6.72 12.87
CA ARG A 71 2.36 -5.36 13.38
C ARG A 71 1.52 -4.54 12.38
N PRO A 72 0.38 -3.96 12.81
CA PRO A 72 -0.46 -3.20 11.91
C PRO A 72 0.34 -2.00 11.35
N PRO A 73 0.11 -1.63 10.09
CA PRO A 73 0.79 -0.50 9.50
C PRO A 73 0.43 0.78 10.25
N LYS A 74 1.42 1.64 10.50
CA LYS A 74 1.22 2.93 11.17
C LYS A 74 0.37 3.92 10.37
N LEU A 75 0.25 3.71 9.06
CA LEU A 75 -0.43 4.59 8.13
C LEU A 75 -1.37 3.74 7.28
N SER A 76 -2.65 4.11 7.25
CA SER A 76 -3.63 3.40 6.44
C SER A 76 -3.43 3.70 4.95
N ASN A 77 -3.92 2.81 4.08
CA ASN A 77 -3.80 3.02 2.63
C ASN A 77 -4.57 4.28 2.17
N SER A 78 -5.69 4.60 2.81
CA SER A 78 -6.45 5.84 2.54
C SER A 78 -5.68 7.08 2.96
N ASP A 79 -5.00 7.07 4.11
CA ASP A 79 -4.19 8.21 4.55
C ASP A 79 -3.01 8.46 3.61
N VAL A 80 -2.38 7.37 3.13
CA VAL A 80 -1.31 7.46 2.14
C VAL A 80 -1.83 8.11 0.86
N ALA A 81 -2.99 7.66 0.35
CA ALA A 81 -3.59 8.22 -0.86
C ALA A 81 -3.92 9.70 -0.71
N ALA A 82 -4.60 10.10 0.37
CA ALA A 82 -4.96 11.50 0.65
C ALA A 82 -3.72 12.41 0.72
N ARG A 83 -2.64 11.95 1.35
CA ARG A 83 -1.38 12.70 1.42
C ARG A 83 -0.68 12.84 0.07
N ILE A 84 -0.75 11.81 -0.78
CA ILE A 84 -0.23 11.89 -2.14
C ILE A 84 -1.07 12.86 -2.96
N GLU A 85 -2.40 12.83 -2.82
CA GLU A 85 -3.30 13.77 -3.49
C GLU A 85 -3.11 15.23 -3.06
N ALA A 86 -2.74 15.48 -1.81
CA ALA A 86 -2.36 16.81 -1.35
C ALA A 86 -0.99 17.27 -1.88
N CYS A 87 -0.09 16.35 -2.24
CA CYS A 87 1.25 16.66 -2.73
C CYS A 87 1.19 17.30 -4.14
N PRO A 88 1.86 18.43 -4.41
CA PRO A 88 1.89 19.02 -5.76
C PRO A 88 2.39 18.05 -6.83
N LEU A 89 1.79 18.07 -8.03
CA LEU A 89 2.16 17.18 -9.14
C LEU A 89 3.66 17.21 -9.48
N ARG A 90 4.31 18.37 -9.35
CA ARG A 90 5.76 18.54 -9.60
C ARG A 90 6.64 17.67 -8.69
N GLN A 91 6.15 17.32 -7.50
CA GLN A 91 6.87 16.52 -6.52
C GLN A 91 6.51 15.02 -6.61
N ARG A 92 5.47 14.65 -7.36
CA ARG A 92 5.05 13.25 -7.61
C ARG A 92 5.84 12.57 -8.74
N THR A 93 7.12 12.90 -8.90
CA THR A 93 7.94 12.43 -10.03
C THR A 93 8.63 11.10 -9.73
N THR A 94 9.36 11.04 -8.62
CA THR A 94 10.06 9.84 -8.15
C THR A 94 9.52 9.46 -6.79
N VAL A 95 9.59 8.16 -6.44
CA VAL A 95 9.18 7.69 -5.11
C VAL A 95 9.94 8.43 -4.00
N ARG A 96 11.23 8.73 -4.24
CA ARG A 96 12.04 9.54 -3.32
C ARG A 96 11.48 10.97 -3.17
N ALA A 97 11.28 11.71 -4.26
CA ALA A 97 10.73 13.07 -4.20
C ALA A 97 9.32 13.11 -3.59
N ALA A 98 8.47 12.17 -3.98
CA ALA A 98 7.11 12.03 -3.50
C ALA A 98 7.03 11.58 -2.03
N SER A 99 8.08 10.96 -1.48
CA SER A 99 8.17 10.62 -0.06
C SER A 99 8.51 11.82 0.82
N ALA A 100 9.34 12.75 0.30
CA ALA A 100 9.86 13.88 1.06
C ALA A 100 8.80 14.95 1.36
N ALA A 101 7.90 15.24 0.41
CA ALA A 101 6.90 16.31 0.57
C ALA A 101 5.77 16.01 1.57
N PRO A 102 5.13 14.82 1.55
CA PRO A 102 4.04 14.48 2.48
C PRO A 102 4.49 13.80 3.78
N GLY A 103 5.81 13.68 4.02
CA GLY A 103 6.35 13.00 5.20
C GLY A 103 5.99 11.50 5.26
N ILE A 104 5.87 10.85 4.10
CA ILE A 104 5.58 9.41 4.01
C ILE A 104 6.91 8.67 3.90
N PRO A 105 7.17 7.63 4.72
CA PRO A 105 8.38 6.83 4.55
C PRO A 105 8.45 6.21 3.15
N HIS A 106 9.64 6.24 2.54
CA HIS A 106 9.87 5.71 1.19
C HIS A 106 9.35 4.27 1.01
N SER A 107 9.61 3.39 1.98
CA SER A 107 9.17 1.99 1.96
C SER A 107 7.63 1.84 2.00
N THR A 108 6.93 2.72 2.72
CA THR A 108 5.48 2.75 2.77
C THR A 108 4.90 3.17 1.43
N LEU A 109 5.46 4.21 0.82
CA LEU A 109 5.03 4.67 -0.50
C LEU A 109 5.28 3.61 -1.58
N GLN A 110 6.46 2.98 -1.58
CA GLN A 110 6.79 1.90 -2.51
C GLN A 110 5.81 0.73 -2.38
N ARG A 111 5.53 0.28 -1.15
CA ARG A 111 4.56 -0.79 -0.89
C ARG A 111 3.16 -0.41 -1.39
N HIS A 112 2.72 0.82 -1.13
CA HIS A 112 1.41 1.27 -1.60
C HIS A 112 1.29 1.25 -3.13
N ILE A 113 2.33 1.69 -3.83
CA ILE A 113 2.39 1.63 -5.31
C ILE A 113 2.29 0.18 -5.79
N THR A 114 3.04 -0.75 -5.18
CA THR A 114 3.08 -2.15 -5.60
C THR A 114 1.82 -2.95 -5.23
N THR A 115 1.23 -2.72 -4.05
CA THR A 115 0.13 -3.53 -3.51
C THR A 115 -1.26 -2.98 -3.87
N THR A 116 -1.46 -1.66 -3.81
CA THR A 116 -2.80 -1.06 -4.00
C THR A 116 -3.06 -0.67 -5.46
N GLY A 117 -2.02 -0.45 -6.27
CA GLY A 117 -2.15 -0.30 -7.72
C GLY A 117 -2.69 1.03 -8.26
N GLY A 118 -2.82 2.07 -7.44
CA GLY A 118 -3.43 3.36 -7.83
C GLY A 118 -2.52 4.38 -8.50
N LEU A 119 -1.20 4.17 -8.50
CA LEU A 119 -0.22 5.10 -9.07
C LEU A 119 0.62 4.39 -10.13
N LYS A 120 0.59 4.93 -11.35
CA LYS A 120 1.37 4.42 -12.48
C LYS A 120 2.41 5.43 -12.90
N ARG A 121 3.64 4.95 -13.10
CA ARG A 121 4.67 5.74 -13.78
C ARG A 121 4.23 5.96 -15.24
N VAL A 122 4.04 7.22 -15.60
CA VAL A 122 3.81 7.64 -16.99
C VAL A 122 5.00 8.47 -17.44
N SER A 123 5.65 8.04 -18.52
CA SER A 123 6.65 8.84 -19.22
C SER A 123 6.10 9.20 -20.59
N SER A 124 5.83 10.48 -20.82
CA SER A 124 5.57 10.98 -22.16
C SER A 124 6.87 11.43 -22.81
N HIS A 125 7.09 11.00 -24.05
CA HIS A 125 8.22 11.45 -24.84
C HIS A 125 7.70 12.42 -25.91
N VAL A 126 8.06 13.71 -25.79
CA VAL A 126 7.66 14.73 -26.76
C VAL A 126 8.71 14.77 -27.88
N LYS A 127 8.30 14.42 -29.11
CA LYS A 127 9.10 14.61 -30.32
C LYS A 127 8.57 15.79 -31.15
N PRO A 128 9.41 16.57 -31.87
CA PRO A 128 10.87 16.71 -31.78
C PRO A 128 11.29 17.80 -30.77
N SER A 129 12.60 17.96 -30.52
CA SER A 129 13.11 19.05 -29.69
C SER A 129 12.74 20.40 -30.31
N LEU A 130 11.88 21.15 -29.62
CA LEU A 130 11.48 22.47 -30.09
C LEU A 130 12.64 23.44 -29.94
N LYS A 131 13.17 23.92 -31.07
CA LYS A 131 14.08 25.06 -31.12
C LYS A 131 13.36 26.31 -30.60
N HIS A 132 14.12 27.30 -30.12
CA HIS A 132 13.55 28.53 -29.54
C HIS A 132 12.53 29.20 -30.48
N ALA A 133 12.85 29.32 -31.78
CA ALA A 133 11.95 29.86 -32.79
C ALA A 133 10.60 29.10 -32.89
N GLN A 134 10.64 27.77 -32.83
CA GLN A 134 9.43 26.93 -32.89
C GLN A 134 8.55 27.09 -31.64
N LYS A 135 9.16 27.36 -30.47
CA LYS A 135 8.42 27.67 -29.23
C LYS A 135 7.69 29.00 -29.37
N LEU A 136 8.35 30.03 -29.91
CA LEU A 136 7.74 31.35 -30.11
C LEU A 136 6.52 31.28 -31.04
N VAL A 137 6.63 30.58 -32.17
CA VAL A 137 5.51 30.37 -33.10
C VAL A 137 4.34 29.67 -32.41
N ARG A 138 4.60 28.63 -31.61
CA ARG A 138 3.55 27.91 -30.87
C ARG A 138 2.88 28.78 -29.82
N VAL A 139 3.63 29.63 -29.10
CA VAL A 139 3.07 30.56 -28.13
C VAL A 139 2.22 31.62 -28.83
N ALA A 140 2.70 32.19 -29.93
CA ALA A 140 1.94 33.14 -30.74
C ALA A 140 0.62 32.54 -31.24
N PHE A 141 0.66 31.31 -31.76
CA PHE A 141 -0.53 30.57 -32.17
C PHE A 141 -1.51 30.30 -31.02
N ALA A 142 -1.02 29.90 -29.84
CA ALA A 142 -1.87 29.73 -28.66
C ALA A 142 -2.52 31.05 -28.23
N LEU A 143 -1.76 32.16 -28.28
CA LEU A 143 -2.27 33.49 -27.95
C LEU A 143 -3.33 33.98 -28.94
N SER A 144 -3.26 33.60 -30.22
CA SER A 144 -4.30 33.98 -31.20
C SER A 144 -5.64 33.26 -30.98
N LEU A 145 -5.64 32.13 -30.26
CA LEU A 145 -6.85 31.36 -29.95
C LEU A 145 -7.54 31.80 -28.66
N VAL A 146 -6.87 32.59 -27.83
CA VAL A 146 -7.45 33.13 -26.60
C VAL A 146 -8.08 34.48 -26.93
N GLU A 147 -9.42 34.53 -26.91
CA GLU A 147 -10.12 35.81 -26.94
C GLU A 147 -9.72 36.63 -25.72
N ARG A 148 -9.07 37.77 -25.97
CA ARG A 148 -8.79 38.72 -24.90
C ARG A 148 -10.12 39.38 -24.54
N PRO A 149 -10.52 39.42 -23.25
CA PRO A 149 -11.68 40.20 -22.86
C PRO A 149 -11.49 41.64 -23.34
N LEU A 150 -12.49 42.13 -24.08
CA LEU A 150 -12.53 43.48 -24.65
C LEU A 150 -12.32 44.48 -23.51
N GLY A 151 -11.11 45.06 -23.42
CA GLY A 151 -10.77 46.02 -22.36
C GLY A 151 -9.28 46.18 -22.03
N MET A 152 -8.39 45.26 -22.44
CA MET A 152 -6.94 45.45 -22.26
C MET A 152 -6.25 45.78 -23.58
N SER A 153 -6.32 47.06 -23.98
CA SER A 153 -5.43 47.62 -24.99
C SER A 153 -4.03 47.76 -24.40
N VAL A 154 -3.14 46.80 -24.68
CA VAL A 154 -1.69 47.05 -24.56
C VAL A 154 -1.26 47.72 -25.86
N SER A 155 -0.99 49.02 -25.79
CA SER A 155 -0.46 49.81 -26.91
C SER A 155 0.78 49.12 -27.48
N CYS A 156 0.66 48.66 -28.72
CA CYS A 156 1.69 47.97 -29.47
C CYS A 156 2.77 48.94 -30.00
N GLU A 157 3.25 49.87 -29.19
CA GLU A 157 4.23 50.89 -29.63
C GLU A 157 5.69 50.54 -29.29
N HIS A 158 5.94 49.50 -28.50
CA HIS A 158 7.31 49.18 -28.05
C HIS A 158 8.04 48.11 -28.88
N ALA A 159 7.35 47.40 -29.79
CA ALA A 159 7.99 46.36 -30.60
C ALA A 159 8.70 46.90 -31.86
N GLU A 160 8.24 48.03 -32.42
CA GLU A 160 8.80 48.59 -33.66
C GLU A 160 10.07 49.42 -33.44
N ARG A 161 10.31 49.90 -32.21
CA ARG A 161 11.48 50.73 -31.88
C ARG A 161 12.77 49.91 -31.77
N THR A 162 12.68 48.65 -31.36
CA THR A 162 13.87 47.77 -31.23
C THR A 162 14.37 47.29 -32.60
N VAL A 163 13.47 46.99 -33.55
CA VAL A 163 13.85 46.50 -34.88
C VAL A 163 14.51 47.59 -35.73
N ARG A 164 14.09 48.86 -35.61
CA ARG A 164 14.73 50.00 -36.32
C ARG A 164 16.08 50.42 -35.73
N SER A 165 16.38 50.08 -34.48
CA SER A 165 17.66 50.42 -33.84
C SER A 165 18.81 49.46 -34.17
N VAL A 166 18.48 48.24 -34.62
CA VAL A 166 19.46 47.18 -34.94
C VAL A 166 19.88 47.22 -36.42
N THR A 167 19.07 47.79 -37.31
CA THR A 167 19.41 47.94 -38.74
C THR A 167 20.23 49.19 -39.06
N ASN A 168 20.65 49.99 -38.07
CA ASN A 168 21.45 51.21 -38.27
C ASN A 168 22.70 51.27 -37.38
N ARG A 169 23.38 50.12 -37.21
CA ARG A 169 24.78 50.06 -36.79
C ARG A 169 25.52 49.01 -37.62
N HIS A 170 26.27 49.54 -38.59
CA HIS A 170 27.29 48.92 -39.46
C HIS A 170 26.82 47.90 -40.48
#